data_AF-A0A7R9Q8M3-F1
#
_entry.id   AF-A0A7R9Q8M3-F1
#
_cell.length_a   1.000
_cell.length_b   1.000
_cell.length_c   1.000
_cell.angle_alpha   90.00
_cell.angle_beta   90.00
_cell.angle_gamma   90.00
#
_symmetry.space_group_name_H-M   'P 1'
#
loop_
_entity.id
_entity.type
_entity.pdbx_description
1 polymer ?
#
loop_
_entity_poly.entity_id
_entity_poly.type
_entity_poly.pdbx_seq_one_letter_code
_entity_poly.pdbx_strand_id
1 'polypeptide(L)'
;CFECKVGTLFGHTLSFKNDTNGSSFYTISEKGSFGECDTTYIIRSEPSLLNSEKSINITKVRNYEKCAKRPHPFRYASEISQQCLDFNTIRKPILQISSIYDYNMKGNLKNFVIEKVTQREYITSSPFGKDGIIFDLKSKGVLELLDIKDITETHVIPEDVIPSTDLTNSPLQKNEFFDNIDLRRAHFLRDIYRYQSPVIQIITLLDECVADYSKSDTNTAESVLPSKYGEIIDALSTLDYEAIEQLFKTVFDKSEDHRSESLIKVS
;
A
#
# COMPACT_ATOMS: atom_id res chain seq x y z
N CYS A 1 6.11 -0.78 -2.12
CA CYS A 1 7.47 -1.29 -2.36
C CYS A 1 7.55 -2.77 -2.01
N PHE A 2 7.93 -3.65 -2.95
CA PHE A 2 8.10 -5.10 -2.71
C PHE A 2 9.34 -5.37 -1.83
N GLU A 3 10.42 -4.62 -2.04
CA GLU A 3 11.68 -4.73 -1.29
C GLU A 3 11.51 -4.39 0.20
N CYS A 4 10.73 -3.37 0.55
CA CYS A 4 10.40 -3.07 1.95
C CYS A 4 9.61 -4.21 2.61
N LYS A 5 8.71 -4.88 1.86
CA LYS A 5 7.97 -6.05 2.38
C LYS A 5 8.91 -7.22 2.66
N VAL A 6 9.90 -7.46 1.79
CA VAL A 6 10.94 -8.48 2.02
C VAL A 6 11.80 -8.10 3.24
N GLY A 7 12.27 -6.85 3.34
CA GLY A 7 13.04 -6.37 4.50
C GLY A 7 12.31 -6.53 5.83
N THR A 8 10.98 -6.34 5.86
CA THR A 8 10.18 -6.58 7.08
C THR A 8 10.10 -8.03 7.52
N LEU A 9 10.41 -8.99 6.63
CA LEU A 9 10.53 -10.40 7.01
C LEU A 9 11.79 -10.66 7.84
N PHE A 10 12.79 -9.76 7.78
CA PHE A 10 14.07 -9.90 8.47
C PHE A 10 14.26 -8.94 9.66
N GLY A 11 13.45 -7.88 9.77
CA GLY A 11 13.50 -6.94 10.89
C GLY A 11 13.03 -7.59 12.19
N HIS A 12 13.97 -8.06 13.03
CA HIS A 12 13.70 -8.65 14.34
C HIS A 12 14.76 -8.22 15.37
N THR A 13 14.32 -7.81 16.55
CA THR A 13 15.16 -7.68 17.73
C THR A 13 14.66 -8.67 18.77
N LEU A 14 15.32 -9.82 18.87
CA LEU A 14 14.97 -10.88 19.80
C LEU A 14 15.64 -10.61 21.17
N SER A 15 14.89 -10.06 22.13
CA SER A 15 15.32 -9.89 23.53
C SER A 15 14.39 -10.68 24.45
N PHE A 16 14.94 -11.60 25.25
CA PHE A 16 14.15 -12.63 25.94
C PHE A 16 14.07 -12.44 27.44
N LYS A 17 12.86 -12.64 27.98
CA LYS A 17 12.63 -13.03 29.38
C LYS A 17 12.11 -14.47 29.36
N ASN A 18 12.84 -15.39 29.99
CA ASN A 18 12.47 -16.80 30.05
C ASN A 18 11.23 -16.97 30.92
N ASP A 19 10.21 -17.65 30.41
CA ASP A 19 9.10 -18.17 31.21
C ASP A 19 9.16 -19.71 31.17
N THR A 20 8.94 -20.34 32.31
CA THR A 20 9.30 -21.75 32.60
C THR A 20 8.44 -22.81 31.91
N ASN A 21 7.52 -22.42 31.03
CA ASN A 21 6.54 -23.31 30.39
C ASN A 21 6.68 -23.36 28.86
N GLY A 22 7.85 -23.77 28.33
CA GLY A 22 8.05 -24.30 26.96
C GLY A 22 7.74 -23.39 25.74
N SER A 23 6.98 -22.32 25.94
CA SER A 23 6.64 -21.29 24.97
C SER A 23 6.81 -19.94 25.62
N SER A 24 7.63 -19.08 25.03
CA SER A 24 7.76 -17.70 25.47
C SER A 24 6.85 -16.80 24.66
N PHE A 25 6.17 -15.89 25.36
CA PHE A 25 5.25 -14.90 24.80
C PHE A 25 5.71 -13.51 25.21
N TYR A 26 5.78 -12.59 24.27
CA TYR A 26 6.02 -11.18 24.58
C TYR A 26 5.44 -10.26 23.51
N THR A 27 5.14 -9.03 23.89
CA THR A 27 4.70 -7.97 22.99
C THR A 27 5.68 -6.82 23.07
N ILE A 28 6.08 -6.30 21.91
CA ILE A 28 6.94 -5.12 21.78
C ILE A 28 6.33 -4.16 20.76
N SER A 29 6.69 -2.88 20.88
CA SER A 29 6.49 -1.90 19.81
C SER A 29 7.60 -2.10 18.78
N GLU A 30 7.25 -2.43 17.54
CA GLU A 30 8.22 -2.77 16.50
C GLU A 30 8.00 -1.94 15.24
N LYS A 31 9.10 -1.42 14.68
CA LYS A 31 9.09 -0.75 13.37
C LYS A 31 8.82 -1.74 12.24
N GLY A 32 8.20 -1.29 11.18
CA GLY A 32 7.95 -2.08 9.98
C GLY A 32 7.25 -1.23 8.94
N SER A 33 6.71 -1.87 7.91
CA SER A 33 6.16 -1.21 6.72
C SER A 33 5.06 -0.19 7.03
N PHE A 34 4.27 -0.38 8.09
CA PHE A 34 3.19 0.53 8.49
C PHE A 34 3.53 1.38 9.72
N GLY A 35 4.81 1.65 9.97
CA GLY A 35 5.24 2.44 11.12
C GLY A 35 5.65 1.59 12.32
N GLU A 36 5.53 2.14 13.52
CA GLU A 36 5.84 1.43 14.76
C GLU A 36 4.55 0.92 15.40
N CYS A 37 4.41 -0.41 15.53
CA CYS A 37 3.17 -1.06 15.95
C CYS A 37 3.39 -2.15 16.99
N ASP A 38 2.38 -2.37 17.82
CA ASP A 38 2.34 -3.51 18.75
C ASP A 38 2.46 -4.82 17.97
N THR A 39 3.49 -5.57 18.33
CA THR A 39 3.87 -6.82 17.69
C THR A 39 4.09 -7.86 18.78
N THR A 40 3.34 -8.95 18.66
CA THR A 40 3.37 -10.08 19.60
C THR A 40 4.15 -11.23 18.99
N TYR A 41 5.03 -11.82 19.78
CA TYR A 41 5.81 -13.00 19.43
C TYR A 41 5.39 -14.18 20.30
N ILE A 42 5.18 -15.32 19.65
CA ILE A 42 4.91 -16.61 20.27
C ILE A 42 6.00 -17.56 19.79
N ILE A 43 6.82 -18.06 20.71
CA ILE A 43 7.96 -18.90 20.36
C ILE A 43 7.71 -20.29 20.89
N ARG A 44 7.90 -21.28 20.02
CA ARG A 44 7.81 -22.70 20.34
C ARG A 44 9.11 -23.35 19.92
N SER A 45 9.84 -23.88 20.89
CA SER A 45 11.00 -24.71 20.61
C SER A 45 10.51 -26.15 20.51
N GLU A 46 10.46 -26.69 19.29
CA GLU A 46 10.13 -28.08 19.07
C GLU A 46 11.42 -28.88 18.84
N PRO A 47 11.59 -30.06 19.45
CA PRO A 47 12.64 -30.96 19.04
C PRO A 47 12.37 -31.39 17.59
N SER A 48 13.32 -31.12 16.69
CA SER A 48 13.19 -31.55 15.30
C SER A 48 13.09 -33.08 15.23
N LEU A 49 12.01 -33.58 14.62
CA LEU A 49 11.77 -35.01 14.45
C LEU A 49 12.69 -35.66 13.40
N LEU A 50 13.37 -34.84 12.59
CA LEU A 50 14.10 -35.28 11.40
C LEU A 50 15.62 -35.05 11.48
N ASN A 51 16.10 -34.13 12.33
CA ASN A 51 17.53 -33.81 12.48
C ASN A 51 17.85 -33.47 13.93
N SER A 52 19.07 -33.74 14.41
CA SER A 52 19.53 -33.44 15.77
C SER A 52 19.66 -31.94 16.11
N GLU A 53 19.26 -31.06 15.20
CA GLU A 53 19.29 -29.61 15.37
C GLU A 53 17.97 -29.09 15.94
N LYS A 54 18.06 -28.12 16.87
CA LYS A 54 16.88 -27.48 17.44
C LYS A 54 16.20 -26.62 16.38
N SER A 55 14.95 -26.92 16.07
CA SER A 55 14.05 -26.06 15.28
C SER A 55 13.33 -25.08 16.20
N ILE A 56 13.33 -23.81 15.82
CA ILE A 56 12.62 -22.75 16.53
C ILE A 56 11.49 -22.27 15.64
N ASN A 57 10.27 -22.46 16.10
CA ASN A 57 9.07 -21.94 15.47
C ASN A 57 8.68 -20.63 16.14
N ILE A 58 8.54 -19.56 15.37
CA ILE A 58 8.14 -18.25 15.88
C ILE A 58 6.90 -17.80 15.11
N THR A 59 5.82 -17.51 15.81
CA THR A 59 4.68 -16.79 15.25
C THR A 59 4.74 -15.34 15.71
N LYS A 60 4.84 -14.43 14.75
CA LYS A 60 4.80 -12.98 14.95
C LYS A 60 3.44 -12.47 14.48
N VAL A 61 2.71 -11.79 15.34
CA VAL A 61 1.42 -11.19 15.04
C VAL A 61 1.55 -9.69 15.21
N ARG A 62 1.24 -8.95 14.15
CA ARG A 62 1.30 -7.49 14.14
C ARG A 62 -0.09 -6.91 14.18
N ASN A 63 -0.36 -6.10 15.19
CA ASN A 63 -1.63 -5.42 15.36
C ASN A 63 -1.52 -3.97 14.85
N TYR A 64 -1.99 -3.74 13.62
CA TYR A 64 -1.94 -2.40 13.06
C TYR A 64 -2.97 -1.46 13.68
N GLU A 65 -3.96 -1.97 14.44
CA GLU A 65 -4.86 -1.12 15.22
C GLU A 65 -4.12 -0.31 16.29
N LYS A 66 -2.97 -0.81 16.76
CA LYS A 66 -2.13 -0.19 17.80
C LYS A 66 -0.76 0.19 17.23
N CYS A 67 -0.73 1.25 16.43
CA CYS A 67 0.53 1.84 15.94
C CYS A 67 0.69 3.25 16.48
N ALA A 68 1.88 3.57 16.99
CA ALA A 68 2.22 4.91 17.49
C ALA A 68 2.28 5.96 16.36
N LYS A 69 2.69 5.53 15.17
CA LYS A 69 2.70 6.33 13.94
C LYS A 69 2.22 5.47 12.78
N ARG A 70 0.96 5.60 12.37
CA ARG A 70 0.57 5.07 11.06
C ARG A 70 1.01 6.07 9.99
N PRO A 71 1.77 5.67 8.96
CA PRO A 71 1.73 6.42 7.71
C PRO A 71 0.27 6.36 7.29
N HIS A 72 -0.44 7.50 7.35
CA HIS A 72 -1.83 7.58 6.97
C HIS A 72 -1.88 7.84 5.45
N PRO A 73 -2.11 6.82 4.59
CA PRO A 73 -2.33 7.08 3.17
C PRO A 73 -3.68 7.79 2.92
N PHE A 74 -4.60 7.81 3.90
CA PHE A 74 -5.97 8.28 3.74
C PHE A 74 -6.22 9.74 4.20
N ARG A 75 -5.20 10.60 4.24
CA ARG A 75 -5.40 12.00 4.67
C ARG A 75 -6.25 12.84 3.71
N TYR A 76 -6.52 12.36 2.50
CA TYR A 76 -7.29 13.09 1.47
C TYR A 76 -8.74 13.39 1.86
N ALA A 77 -9.36 12.59 2.73
CA ALA A 77 -10.76 12.77 3.12
C ALA A 77 -10.95 13.34 4.54
N SER A 78 -9.88 13.47 5.33
CA SER A 78 -10.02 13.68 6.78
C SER A 78 -10.04 15.14 7.23
N GLU A 79 -9.62 16.10 6.40
CA GLU A 79 -9.58 17.51 6.81
C GLU A 79 -10.97 18.11 7.04
N ILE A 80 -12.01 17.55 6.38
CA ILE A 80 -13.40 18.01 6.50
C ILE A 80 -14.23 17.07 7.40
N SER A 81 -13.68 15.94 7.83
CA SER A 81 -14.42 14.98 8.65
C SER A 81 -14.35 15.33 10.13
N GLN A 82 -15.49 15.68 10.74
CA GLN A 82 -15.61 15.67 12.20
C GLN A 82 -15.85 14.23 12.67
N GLN A 83 -15.07 13.78 13.65
CA GLN A 83 -15.32 12.49 14.29
C GLN A 83 -16.69 12.56 15.00
N CYS A 84 -17.68 11.84 14.50
CA CYS A 84 -18.97 11.71 15.18
C CYS A 84 -18.75 11.15 16.59
N LEU A 85 -19.23 11.87 17.61
CA LEU A 85 -19.03 11.57 19.03
C LEU A 85 -19.60 10.20 19.47
N ASP A 86 -20.52 9.64 18.69
CA ASP A 86 -21.22 8.37 18.99
C ASP A 86 -20.59 7.12 18.34
N PHE A 87 -19.27 7.09 18.14
CA PHE A 87 -18.60 5.93 17.53
C PHE A 87 -18.74 4.64 18.36
N ASN A 88 -19.01 4.75 19.67
CA ASN A 88 -19.15 3.59 20.57
C ASN A 88 -20.38 2.71 20.27
N THR A 89 -21.36 3.18 19.49
CA THR A 89 -22.52 2.37 19.07
C THR A 89 -22.28 1.63 17.74
N ILE A 90 -21.35 2.09 16.91
CA ILE A 90 -21.01 1.45 15.63
C ILE A 90 -19.88 0.44 15.86
N ARG A 91 -20.30 -0.77 16.25
CA ARG A 91 -19.47 -1.85 16.84
C ARG A 91 -18.34 -2.47 15.97
N LYS A 92 -17.81 -1.83 14.92
CA LYS A 92 -16.60 -2.31 14.19
C LYS A 92 -15.80 -1.13 13.60
N PRO A 93 -14.45 -1.18 13.62
CA PRO A 93 -13.63 -0.23 12.88
C PRO A 93 -13.94 -0.32 11.37
N ILE A 94 -13.97 0.82 10.69
CA ILE A 94 -14.16 0.91 9.22
C ILE A 94 -13.05 0.16 8.46
N LEU A 95 -11.86 0.06 9.04
CA LEU A 95 -10.71 -0.63 8.48
C LEU A 95 -9.97 -1.38 9.58
N GLN A 96 -9.79 -2.68 9.38
CA GLN A 96 -9.01 -3.56 10.26
C GLN A 96 -7.89 -4.18 9.43
N ILE A 97 -6.67 -4.12 9.94
CA ILE A 97 -5.49 -4.70 9.28
C ILE A 97 -4.78 -5.56 10.32
N SER A 98 -4.44 -6.79 9.94
CA SER A 98 -3.59 -7.67 10.75
C SER A 98 -2.63 -8.45 9.86
N SER A 99 -1.42 -8.73 10.38
CA SER A 99 -0.47 -9.63 9.73
C SER A 99 0.05 -10.65 10.71
N ILE A 100 0.16 -11.89 10.23
CA ILE A 100 0.70 -13.02 10.94
C ILE A 100 1.88 -13.53 10.12
N TYR A 101 3.00 -13.76 10.77
CA TYR A 101 4.21 -14.31 10.17
C TYR A 101 4.62 -15.55 10.96
N ASP A 102 4.71 -16.68 10.29
CA ASP A 102 5.17 -17.94 10.88
C ASP A 102 6.57 -18.24 10.35
N TYR A 103 7.54 -18.22 11.25
CA TYR A 103 8.94 -18.49 10.97
C TYR A 103 9.28 -19.90 11.42
N ASN A 104 9.94 -20.65 10.54
CA ASN A 104 10.71 -21.82 10.91
C ASN A 104 12.19 -21.47 10.80
N MET A 105 12.92 -21.63 11.90
CA MET A 105 14.33 -21.27 12.01
C MET A 105 15.17 -22.46 12.50
N LYS A 106 16.37 -22.58 11.93
CA LYS A 106 17.43 -23.48 12.42
C LYS A 106 18.38 -22.74 13.35
N GLY A 107 18.90 -23.45 14.34
CA GLY A 107 19.98 -22.97 15.21
C GLY A 107 19.51 -22.61 16.61
N ASN A 108 19.93 -21.44 17.11
CA ASN A 108 19.58 -20.96 18.44
C ASN A 108 19.22 -19.47 18.41
N LEU A 109 18.73 -18.94 19.53
CA LEU A 109 18.26 -17.56 19.64
C LEU A 109 19.33 -16.48 19.35
N LYS A 110 20.62 -16.83 19.39
CA LYS A 110 21.74 -15.92 19.08
C LYS A 110 22.22 -16.05 17.64
N ASN A 111 22.25 -17.28 17.13
CA ASN A 111 22.68 -17.61 15.78
C ASN A 111 21.60 -18.49 15.15
N PHE A 112 20.78 -17.87 14.31
CA PHE A 112 19.70 -18.56 13.62
C PHE A 112 19.72 -18.27 12.13
N VAL A 113 19.21 -19.24 11.37
CA VAL A 113 18.92 -19.08 9.96
C VAL A 113 17.43 -19.30 9.77
N ILE A 114 16.80 -18.37 9.07
CA ILE A 114 15.39 -18.49 8.69
C ILE A 114 15.29 -19.48 7.54
N GLU A 115 14.70 -20.66 7.78
CA GLU A 115 14.47 -21.64 6.73
C GLU A 115 13.23 -21.31 5.92
N LYS A 116 12.17 -20.86 6.59
CA LYS A 116 10.90 -20.56 5.97
C LYS A 116 10.17 -19.48 6.72
N VAL A 117 9.56 -18.56 5.99
CA VAL A 117 8.58 -17.60 6.51
C VAL A 117 7.30 -17.73 5.73
N THR A 118 6.18 -17.88 6.42
CA THR A 118 4.86 -17.73 5.83
C THR A 118 4.21 -16.48 6.38
N GLN A 119 3.97 -15.50 5.52
CA GLN A 119 3.17 -14.32 5.84
C GLN A 119 1.71 -14.58 5.49
N ARG A 120 0.80 -14.17 6.36
CA ARG A 120 -0.64 -14.00 6.10
C ARG A 120 -1.06 -12.60 6.52
N GLU A 121 -1.72 -11.87 5.64
CA GLU A 121 -2.24 -10.54 5.93
C GLU A 121 -3.73 -10.51 5.64
N TYR A 122 -4.48 -9.85 6.52
CA TYR A 122 -5.92 -9.68 6.43
C TYR A 122 -6.23 -8.19 6.55
N ILE A 123 -6.85 -7.65 5.51
CA ILE A 123 -7.38 -6.29 5.50
C ILE A 123 -8.89 -6.40 5.30
N THR A 124 -9.65 -5.96 6.28
CA THR A 124 -11.11 -5.94 6.22
C THR A 124 -11.58 -4.50 6.30
N SER A 125 -12.39 -4.07 5.34
CA SER A 125 -13.05 -2.77 5.37
C SER A 125 -14.56 -2.92 5.36
N SER A 126 -15.22 -2.16 6.23
CA SER A 126 -16.68 -2.13 6.39
C SER A 126 -17.14 -0.67 6.38
N PRO A 127 -17.11 -0.01 5.20
CA PRO A 127 -17.43 1.41 5.08
C PRO A 127 -18.89 1.74 5.43
N PHE A 128 -19.79 0.78 5.24
CA PHE A 128 -21.23 0.95 5.47
C PHE A 128 -21.72 0.29 6.79
N GLY A 129 -20.81 -0.04 7.70
CA GLY A 129 -21.13 -0.73 8.95
C GLY A 129 -21.42 -2.23 8.78
N LYS A 130 -21.88 -2.87 9.86
CA LYS A 130 -21.91 -4.33 10.03
C LYS A 130 -22.77 -5.10 9.03
N ASP A 131 -23.85 -4.50 8.57
CA ASP A 131 -24.83 -5.11 7.67
C ASP A 131 -24.64 -4.66 6.21
N GLY A 132 -23.64 -3.82 5.97
CA GLY A 132 -23.29 -3.34 4.64
C GLY A 132 -22.24 -4.21 3.93
N ILE A 133 -21.78 -3.73 2.79
CA ILE A 133 -20.74 -4.42 2.01
C ILE A 133 -19.42 -4.43 2.81
N ILE A 134 -18.83 -5.62 2.93
CA ILE A 134 -17.53 -5.85 3.56
C ILE A 134 -16.54 -6.21 2.46
N PHE A 135 -15.41 -5.51 2.43
CA PHE A 135 -14.30 -5.78 1.54
C PHE A 135 -13.20 -6.49 2.32
N ASP A 136 -12.87 -7.71 1.90
CA ASP A 136 -11.79 -8.50 2.48
C ASP A 136 -10.66 -8.69 1.47
N LEU A 137 -9.48 -8.19 1.79
CA LEU A 137 -8.24 -8.53 1.10
C LEU A 137 -7.41 -9.47 1.97
N LYS A 138 -7.06 -10.62 1.41
CA LYS A 138 -6.22 -11.63 2.06
C LYS A 138 -4.97 -11.83 1.21
N SER A 139 -3.80 -11.61 1.79
CA SER A 139 -2.52 -11.84 1.10
C SER A 139 -1.72 -12.94 1.81
N LYS A 140 -1.02 -13.75 1.03
CA LYS A 140 -0.14 -14.81 1.52
C LYS A 140 1.22 -14.70 0.82
N GLY A 141 2.27 -14.62 1.62
CA GLY A 141 3.66 -14.65 1.15
C GLY A 141 4.36 -15.89 1.70
N VAL A 142 5.26 -16.48 0.92
CA VAL A 142 6.12 -17.56 1.37
C VAL A 142 7.55 -17.23 0.94
N LEU A 143 8.46 -17.25 1.91
CA LEU A 143 9.90 -17.18 1.70
C LEU A 143 10.50 -18.50 2.16
N GLU A 144 11.30 -19.14 1.32
CA GLU A 144 11.96 -20.42 1.62
C GLU A 144 13.45 -20.30 1.31
N LEU A 145 14.27 -20.76 2.23
CA LEU A 145 15.69 -20.91 2.05
C LEU A 145 15.94 -22.14 1.18
N LEU A 146 16.48 -21.91 -0.01
CA LEU A 146 16.77 -22.98 -0.96
C LEU A 146 18.17 -23.58 -0.75
N ASP A 147 19.16 -22.73 -0.48
CA ASP A 147 20.56 -23.15 -0.35
C ASP A 147 21.38 -22.12 0.44
N ILE A 148 22.45 -22.57 1.09
CA ILE A 148 23.45 -21.73 1.76
C ILE A 148 24.79 -22.01 1.09
N LYS A 149 25.40 -20.98 0.51
CA LYS A 149 26.70 -21.09 -0.16
C LYS A 149 27.73 -20.26 0.56
N ASP A 150 28.89 -20.85 0.80
CA ASP A 150 30.07 -20.12 1.26
C ASP A 150 30.62 -19.31 0.08
N ILE A 151 30.66 -17.99 0.24
CA ILE A 151 31.23 -17.09 -0.75
C ILE A 151 32.64 -16.72 -0.28
N THR A 152 33.64 -17.07 -1.08
CA THR A 152 35.05 -16.71 -0.83
C THR A 152 35.42 -15.35 -1.43
N GLU A 153 34.60 -14.82 -2.33
CA GLU A 153 34.79 -13.53 -2.97
C GLU A 153 34.28 -12.39 -2.09
N THR A 154 35.11 -11.38 -1.86
CA THR A 154 34.72 -10.20 -1.12
C THR A 154 33.85 -9.32 -2.02
N HIS A 155 32.53 -9.35 -1.81
CA HIS A 155 31.62 -8.44 -2.51
C HIS A 155 31.83 -7.02 -1.99
N VAL A 156 32.33 -6.13 -2.84
CA VAL A 156 32.37 -4.70 -2.57
C VAL A 156 30.94 -4.17 -2.76
N ILE A 157 30.35 -3.65 -1.69
CA ILE A 157 29.07 -2.93 -1.78
C ILE A 157 29.34 -1.69 -2.64
N PRO A 158 28.63 -1.50 -3.76
CA PRO A 158 28.82 -0.32 -4.60
C PRO A 158 28.65 0.97 -3.78
N GLU A 159 29.52 1.96 -4.01
CA GLU A 159 29.51 3.23 -3.22
C GLU A 159 28.23 4.05 -3.41
N ASP A 160 27.47 3.78 -4.47
CA ASP A 160 26.18 4.39 -4.79
C ASP A 160 24.99 3.74 -4.07
N VAL A 161 25.21 2.68 -3.28
CA VAL A 161 24.17 2.09 -2.44
C VAL A 161 23.84 3.06 -1.30
N ILE A 162 22.66 3.67 -1.38
CA ILE A 162 22.12 4.50 -0.30
C ILE A 162 21.57 3.57 0.80
N PRO A 163 22.15 3.57 2.02
CA PRO A 163 21.63 2.76 3.11
C PRO A 163 20.24 3.25 3.52
N SER A 164 19.24 2.36 3.49
CA SER A 164 17.94 2.67 4.08
C SER A 164 18.00 2.46 5.59
N THR A 165 17.79 3.53 6.35
CA THR A 165 17.64 3.46 7.82
C THR A 165 16.21 3.18 8.27
N ASP A 166 15.26 3.09 7.33
CA ASP A 166 13.85 2.90 7.64
C ASP A 166 13.22 1.77 6.82
N LEU A 167 12.46 0.92 7.52
CA LEU A 167 11.65 -0.15 6.95
C LEU A 167 10.19 0.28 6.73
N THR A 168 9.82 1.50 7.15
CA THR A 168 8.47 2.01 6.86
C THR A 168 8.28 2.17 5.35
N ASN A 169 7.12 1.71 4.86
CA ASN A 169 6.57 2.20 3.61
C ASN A 169 6.09 3.64 3.86
N SER A 170 7.01 4.55 4.19
CA SER A 170 6.75 5.95 3.96
C SER A 170 6.84 6.13 2.45
N PRO A 171 5.74 6.41 1.72
CA PRO A 171 5.92 7.26 0.54
C PRO A 171 6.74 8.43 1.05
N LEU A 172 7.89 8.69 0.40
CA LEU A 172 8.89 9.68 0.80
C LEU A 172 8.26 10.72 1.72
N GLN A 173 8.60 10.68 3.01
CA GLN A 173 8.26 11.72 3.99
C GLN A 173 8.98 13.03 3.59
N LYS A 174 8.71 13.55 2.39
CA LYS A 174 8.76 14.98 2.17
C LYS A 174 7.52 15.50 2.88
N ASN A 175 7.80 16.19 3.98
CA ASN A 175 6.88 16.74 4.97
C ASN A 175 5.93 17.82 4.42
N GLU A 176 5.38 17.64 3.23
CA GLU A 176 4.93 18.78 2.42
C GLU A 176 3.49 18.60 1.93
N PHE A 177 2.60 18.03 2.76
CA PHE A 177 1.15 18.16 2.50
C PHE A 177 0.58 19.49 3.01
N PHE A 178 1.29 20.13 3.95
CA PHE A 178 1.01 21.49 4.40
C PHE A 178 1.83 22.54 3.65
N ASP A 179 2.85 22.13 2.90
CA ASP A 179 3.46 23.02 1.92
C ASP A 179 2.55 23.08 0.70
N ASN A 180 2.46 24.27 0.11
CA ASN A 180 1.61 24.54 -1.05
C ASN A 180 1.70 23.38 -2.04
N ILE A 181 0.56 22.75 -2.36
CA ILE A 181 0.48 21.70 -3.37
C ILE A 181 1.19 22.22 -4.61
N ASP A 182 2.39 21.71 -4.87
CA ASP A 182 3.13 22.07 -6.07
C ASP A 182 2.45 21.35 -7.23
N LEU A 183 1.46 22.01 -7.82
CA LEU A 183 0.73 21.55 -9.00
C LEU A 183 1.65 21.25 -10.19
N ARG A 184 2.96 21.61 -10.09
CA ARG A 184 3.98 21.25 -11.08
C ARG A 184 4.37 19.77 -11.01
N ARG A 185 4.18 19.12 -9.87
CA ARG A 185 4.52 17.70 -9.66
C ARG A 185 3.29 16.83 -9.82
N ALA A 186 3.50 15.61 -10.32
CA ALA A 186 2.41 14.64 -10.36
C ALA A 186 1.87 14.41 -8.96
N HIS A 187 0.56 14.22 -8.91
CA HIS A 187 -0.14 13.89 -7.71
C HIS A 187 0.36 12.54 -7.14
N PHE A 188 0.30 12.39 -5.82
CA PHE A 188 0.95 11.31 -5.06
C PHE A 188 0.62 9.89 -5.51
N LEU A 189 -0.50 9.69 -6.24
CA LEU A 189 -0.87 8.41 -6.82
C LEU A 189 0.20 7.94 -7.82
N ARG A 190 0.84 8.85 -8.56
CA ARG A 190 2.02 8.52 -9.38
C ARG A 190 3.16 8.01 -8.50
N ASP A 191 3.41 8.65 -7.37
CA ASP A 191 4.54 8.29 -6.50
C ASP A 191 4.30 6.95 -5.78
N ILE A 192 3.05 6.63 -5.41
CA ILE A 192 2.68 5.36 -4.76
C ILE A 192 2.65 4.21 -5.77
N TYR A 193 2.00 4.40 -6.92
CA TYR A 193 1.75 3.33 -7.89
C TYR A 193 2.75 3.27 -9.04
N ARG A 194 3.65 4.28 -9.15
CA ARG A 194 4.57 4.46 -10.29
C ARG A 194 3.85 4.40 -11.64
N TYR A 195 2.59 4.85 -11.64
CA TYR A 195 1.70 4.78 -12.78
C TYR A 195 1.28 6.19 -13.19
N GLN A 196 1.35 6.46 -14.49
CA GLN A 196 0.91 7.69 -15.13
C GLN A 196 0.08 7.32 -16.35
N SER A 197 -1.18 7.75 -16.38
CA SER A 197 -2.05 7.55 -17.53
C SER A 197 -1.51 8.35 -18.73
N PRO A 198 -1.38 7.74 -19.92
CA PRO A 198 -1.03 8.47 -21.12
C PRO A 198 -2.07 9.54 -21.45
N VAL A 199 -1.62 10.73 -21.88
CA VAL A 199 -2.50 11.85 -22.28
C VAL A 199 -3.54 11.40 -23.31
N ILE A 200 -3.15 10.58 -24.28
CA ILE A 200 -4.05 10.04 -25.31
C ILE A 200 -5.20 9.21 -24.74
N GLN A 201 -4.95 8.44 -23.68
CA GLN A 201 -5.99 7.63 -23.03
C GLN A 201 -7.05 8.54 -22.40
N ILE A 202 -6.62 9.62 -21.76
CA ILE A 202 -7.51 10.59 -21.11
C ILE A 202 -8.35 11.31 -22.17
N ILE A 203 -7.74 11.68 -23.30
CA ILE A 203 -8.47 12.27 -24.42
C ILE A 203 -9.55 11.31 -24.94
N THR A 204 -9.23 10.03 -25.10
CA THR A 204 -10.22 9.02 -25.52
C THR A 204 -11.37 8.93 -24.53
N LEU A 205 -11.09 8.91 -23.22
CA LEU A 205 -12.13 8.89 -22.18
C LEU A 205 -13.03 10.15 -22.23
N LEU A 206 -12.44 11.31 -22.47
CA LEU A 206 -13.19 12.57 -22.66
C LEU A 206 -14.07 12.51 -23.92
N ASP A 207 -13.52 12.08 -25.05
CA ASP A 207 -14.24 11.97 -26.33
C ASP A 207 -15.42 10.97 -26.20
N GLU A 208 -15.21 9.84 -25.53
CA GLU A 208 -16.26 8.86 -25.24
C GLU A 208 -17.35 9.44 -24.32
N CYS A 209 -16.96 10.19 -23.28
CA CYS A 209 -17.90 10.81 -22.36
C CYS A 209 -18.79 11.84 -23.08
N VAL A 210 -18.21 12.67 -23.96
CA VAL A 210 -18.94 13.63 -24.79
C VAL A 210 -19.87 12.92 -25.78
N ALA A 211 -19.39 11.84 -26.41
CA ALA A 211 -20.18 11.06 -27.36
C ALA A 211 -21.40 10.40 -26.69
N ASP A 212 -21.22 9.85 -25.48
CA ASP A 212 -22.29 9.23 -24.71
C ASP A 212 -23.29 10.26 -24.21
N TYR A 213 -22.83 11.41 -23.72
CA TYR A 213 -23.71 12.53 -23.36
C TYR A 213 -24.58 12.98 -24.54
N SER A 214 -23.98 13.08 -25.73
CA SER A 214 -24.68 13.56 -26.93
C SER A 214 -25.72 12.58 -27.48
N LYS A 215 -25.61 11.29 -27.13
CA LYS A 215 -26.47 10.21 -27.66
C LYS A 215 -27.46 9.65 -26.64
N SER A 216 -27.28 9.94 -25.36
CA SER A 216 -28.10 9.36 -24.30
C SER A 216 -29.37 10.18 -24.06
N ASP A 217 -30.46 9.49 -23.73
CA ASP A 217 -31.58 10.13 -23.07
C ASP A 217 -31.19 10.52 -21.63
N THR A 218 -31.94 11.43 -21.01
CA THR A 218 -31.61 11.96 -19.67
C THR A 218 -31.43 10.88 -18.62
N ASN A 219 -32.18 9.77 -18.71
CA ASN A 219 -32.13 8.68 -17.74
C ASN A 219 -30.89 7.79 -17.92
N THR A 220 -30.48 7.54 -19.16
CA THR A 220 -29.27 6.76 -19.46
C THR A 220 -28.02 7.57 -19.12
N ALA A 221 -28.02 8.87 -19.43
CA ALA A 221 -26.97 9.82 -19.09
C ALA A 221 -26.66 9.81 -17.57
N GLU A 222 -27.70 9.90 -16.73
CA GLU A 222 -27.57 9.92 -15.27
C GLU A 222 -26.94 8.64 -14.69
N SER A 223 -27.09 7.49 -15.36
CA SER A 223 -26.55 6.22 -14.88
C SER A 223 -25.10 5.95 -15.31
N VAL A 224 -24.68 6.41 -16.50
CA VAL A 224 -23.37 6.09 -17.09
C VAL A 224 -22.32 7.16 -16.79
N LEU A 225 -22.71 8.44 -16.82
CA LEU A 225 -21.77 9.56 -16.70
C LEU A 225 -21.03 9.60 -15.36
N PRO A 226 -21.63 9.29 -14.20
CA PRO A 226 -20.90 9.30 -12.93
C PRO A 226 -19.70 8.34 -12.92
N SER A 227 -19.86 7.15 -13.49
CA SER A 227 -18.76 6.16 -13.58
C SER A 227 -17.64 6.66 -14.50
N LYS A 228 -17.98 7.14 -15.70
CA LYS A 228 -17.00 7.67 -16.65
C LYS A 228 -16.28 8.90 -16.12
N TYR A 229 -16.98 9.77 -15.41
CA TYR A 229 -16.39 10.93 -14.75
C TYR A 229 -15.40 10.52 -13.66
N GLY A 230 -15.70 9.46 -12.90
CA GLY A 230 -14.76 8.86 -11.96
C GLY A 230 -13.48 8.38 -12.63
N GLU A 231 -13.60 7.64 -13.75
CA GLU A 231 -12.43 7.16 -14.52
C GLU A 231 -11.56 8.30 -15.06
N ILE A 232 -12.18 9.40 -15.51
CA ILE A 232 -11.47 10.59 -15.97
C ILE A 232 -10.72 11.26 -14.79
N ILE A 233 -11.38 11.43 -13.63
CA ILE A 233 -10.73 11.98 -12.43
C ILE A 233 -9.53 11.13 -12.02
N ASP A 234 -9.71 9.81 -11.96
CA ASP A 234 -8.64 8.88 -11.59
C ASP A 234 -7.47 9.00 -12.57
N ALA A 235 -7.73 9.04 -13.87
CA ALA A 235 -6.66 9.18 -14.87
C ALA A 235 -5.95 10.54 -14.78
N LEU A 236 -6.69 11.64 -14.61
CA LEU A 236 -6.14 12.99 -14.42
C LEU A 236 -5.27 13.09 -13.16
N SER A 237 -5.68 12.40 -12.08
CA SER A 237 -4.97 12.38 -10.80
C SER A 237 -3.61 11.68 -10.82
N THR A 238 -3.17 11.20 -12.00
CA THR A 238 -1.85 10.60 -12.21
C THR A 238 -0.90 11.49 -13.03
N LEU A 239 -1.40 12.59 -13.60
CA LEU A 239 -0.62 13.47 -14.45
C LEU A 239 0.28 14.42 -13.65
N ASP A 240 1.45 14.72 -14.21
CA ASP A 240 2.22 15.91 -13.85
C ASP A 240 1.83 17.12 -14.72
N TYR A 241 2.44 18.25 -14.43
CA TYR A 241 2.13 19.51 -15.09
C TYR A 241 2.41 19.52 -16.58
N GLU A 242 3.52 18.92 -17.02
CA GLU A 242 3.84 18.81 -18.45
C GLU A 242 2.77 18.02 -19.19
N ALA A 243 2.30 16.90 -18.61
CA ALA A 243 1.22 16.11 -19.19
C ALA A 243 -0.13 16.83 -19.14
N ILE A 244 -0.41 17.61 -18.08
CA ILE A 244 -1.60 18.47 -17.99
C ILE A 244 -1.57 19.55 -19.09
N GLU A 245 -0.44 20.21 -19.29
CA GLU A 245 -0.27 21.23 -20.33
C GLU A 245 -0.46 20.62 -21.73
N GLN A 246 0.12 19.45 -22.00
CA GLN A 246 -0.09 18.71 -23.25
C GLN A 246 -1.56 18.33 -23.46
N LEU A 247 -2.24 17.87 -22.40
CA LEU A 247 -3.66 17.55 -22.45
C LEU A 247 -4.49 18.79 -22.80
N PHE A 248 -4.29 19.89 -22.08
CA PHE A 248 -5.01 21.15 -22.34
C PHE A 248 -4.79 21.64 -23.76
N LYS A 249 -3.54 21.66 -24.22
CA LYS A 249 -3.20 22.05 -25.59
C LYS A 249 -3.92 21.18 -26.61
N THR A 250 -3.86 19.86 -26.46
CA THR A 250 -4.48 18.93 -27.42
C THR A 250 -6.00 19.07 -27.47
N VAL A 251 -6.66 19.23 -26.31
CA VAL A 251 -8.12 19.43 -26.25
C VAL A 251 -8.51 20.80 -26.81
N PHE A 252 -7.73 21.84 -26.53
CA PHE A 252 -7.97 23.19 -27.03
C PHE A 252 -7.79 23.27 -28.55
N ASP A 253 -6.68 22.73 -29.09
CA ASP A 253 -6.40 22.68 -30.53
C ASP A 253 -7.52 21.95 -31.28
N LYS A 254 -8.01 20.80 -30.76
CA LYS A 254 -9.19 20.10 -31.30
C LYS A 254 -10.46 20.98 -31.31
N SER A 255 -10.63 21.83 -30.30
CA SER A 255 -11.82 22.69 -30.18
C SER A 255 -11.78 23.88 -31.15
N GLU A 256 -10.58 24.39 -31.48
CA GLU A 256 -10.42 25.41 -32.52
C GLU A 256 -10.71 24.83 -33.91
N ASP A 257 -10.24 23.62 -34.20
CA ASP A 257 -10.53 22.92 -35.46
C ASP A 257 -12.05 22.76 -35.69
N HIS A 258 -12.81 22.37 -34.66
CA HIS A 258 -14.27 22.27 -34.74
C HIS A 258 -15.00 23.63 -34.82
N ARG A 259 -14.42 24.71 -34.28
CA ARG A 259 -14.93 26.08 -34.48
C ARG A 259 -14.73 26.55 -35.92
N SER A 260 -13.63 26.17 -36.58
CA SER A 260 -13.43 26.44 -38.00
C SER A 260 -14.36 25.62 -38.91
N GLU A 261 -14.67 24.37 -38.57
CA GLU A 261 -15.61 23.54 -39.37
C GLU A 261 -17.06 24.02 -39.26
N SER A 262 -17.48 24.55 -38.10
CA SER A 262 -18.84 25.09 -37.90
C SER A 262 -19.06 26.47 -38.54
N LEU A 263 -17.99 27.19 -38.91
CA LEU A 263 -18.06 28.46 -39.63
C LEU A 263 -18.06 28.31 -41.17
N ILE A 264 -17.80 27.10 -41.71
CA ILE A 264 -17.80 26.83 -43.16
C ILE A 264 -19.04 26.01 -43.54
N LYS A 265 -20.24 26.47 -43.17
CA LYS A 265 -21.51 26.10 -43.83
C LYS A 265 -22.54 27.22 -43.68
N VAL A 266 -22.24 28.38 -44.25
CA VAL A 266 -23.26 29.34 -44.69
C VAL A 266 -22.84 29.88 -46.05
N SER A 267 -23.29 29.21 -47.11
CA SER A 267 -23.33 29.71 -48.49
C SER A 267 -24.54 29.14 -49.18
#